data_AF-A0A0C7N848-F1
#
_entry.id   AF-A0A0C7N848-F1
#
_cell.length_a   1.000
_cell.length_b   1.000
_cell.length_c   1.000
_cell.angle_alpha   90.00
_cell.angle_beta   90.00
_cell.angle_gamma   90.00
#
_symmetry.space_group_name_H-M   'P 1'
#
loop_
_entity.id
_entity.type
_entity.pdbx_description
1 polymer ?
#
loop_
_entity_poly.entity_id
_entity_poly.type
_entity_poly.pdbx_seq_one_letter_code
_entity_poly.pdbx_strand_id
1 'polypeptide(L)'
;MVAKKRSQLRAKAALRLGHAKDENDDNGTVEQVNLPEDPKAFLHQARESKKDKILNKSQSFLSKLHDNSALSGSISKSALRRRKRKTRDQLKPRMEDLLVSLEQDGVENATSDLANSAQEQDSMAPPAKKVTRISRAPIPQAEAGSVLIRKNEPSMRNQRGAKQLTGKEIDRFQSVLKNKQFQQSPFAALKEVIKAQKN
;
A
#
# COMPACT_ATOMS: atom_id res chain seq x y z
N MET A 1 8.63 12.70 20.52
CA MET A 1 8.05 13.07 19.21
C MET A 1 6.52 13.06 19.31
N VAL A 2 5.89 14.23 19.28
CA VAL A 2 4.44 14.39 19.46
C VAL A 2 3.72 14.03 18.15
N ALA A 3 2.82 13.04 18.20
CA ALA A 3 2.13 12.54 17.02
C ALA A 3 1.05 13.53 16.54
N LYS A 4 1.23 14.07 15.32
CA LYS A 4 0.21 14.90 14.64
C LYS A 4 -1.08 14.10 14.46
N LYS A 5 -2.16 14.55 15.11
CA LYS A 5 -3.51 13.97 14.98
C LYS A 5 -3.98 14.09 13.52
N ARG A 6 -4.60 13.02 12.98
CA ARG A 6 -5.15 13.02 11.62
C ARG A 6 -6.40 13.90 11.56
N SER A 7 -6.28 15.04 10.88
CA SER A 7 -7.38 15.95 10.57
C SER A 7 -8.34 15.29 9.57
N GLN A 8 -9.59 15.08 9.99
CA GLN A 8 -10.69 14.55 9.16
C GLN A 8 -11.20 15.62 8.19
N LEU A 9 -11.80 15.22 7.07
CA LEU A 9 -12.35 16.13 6.05
C LEU A 9 -13.31 17.16 6.65
N ARG A 10 -14.13 16.77 7.64
CA ARG A 10 -15.01 17.71 8.37
C ARG A 10 -14.23 18.78 9.15
N ALA A 11 -13.14 18.40 9.81
CA ALA A 11 -12.29 19.35 10.52
C ALA A 11 -11.55 20.30 9.56
N LYS A 12 -11.16 19.80 8.38
CA LYS A 12 -10.57 20.64 7.31
C LYS A 12 -11.57 21.61 6.69
N ALA A 13 -12.83 21.19 6.52
CA ALA A 13 -13.89 22.05 6.01
C ALA A 13 -14.24 23.14 7.03
N ALA A 14 -14.34 22.80 8.32
CA ALA A 14 -14.59 23.77 9.40
C ALA A 14 -13.48 24.83 9.52
N LEU A 15 -12.21 24.44 9.41
CA LEU A 15 -11.09 25.38 9.41
C LEU A 15 -11.12 26.35 8.22
N ARG A 16 -11.61 25.91 7.06
CA ARG A 16 -11.74 26.78 5.87
C ARG A 16 -12.90 27.75 5.97
N LEU A 17 -13.95 27.42 6.72
CA LEU A 17 -15.06 28.32 6.99
C LEU A 17 -14.71 29.37 8.06
N GLY A 18 -13.82 29.02 9.00
CA GLY A 18 -13.33 29.91 10.06
C GLY A 18 -12.25 30.91 9.63
N HIS A 19 -11.58 30.68 8.49
CA HIS A 19 -10.74 31.68 7.84
C HIS A 19 -11.59 32.47 6.84
N ALA A 20 -12.50 33.29 7.37
CA ALA A 20 -12.96 34.45 6.63
C ALA A 20 -11.71 35.29 6.33
N LYS A 21 -11.44 35.45 5.02
CA LYS A 21 -10.75 36.57 4.37
C LYS A 21 -10.00 37.47 5.36
N ASP A 22 -8.66 37.33 5.42
CA ASP A 22 -7.80 38.26 6.15
C ASP A 22 -8.22 39.70 5.83
N GLU A 23 -8.60 40.42 6.89
CA GLU A 23 -8.80 41.87 6.89
C GLU A 23 -7.45 42.58 6.77
N ASN A 24 -6.85 42.51 5.59
CA ASN A 24 -5.76 43.38 5.18
C ASN A 24 -5.85 43.56 3.66
N ASP A 25 -6.91 44.25 3.22
CA ASP A 25 -6.81 45.13 2.07
C ASP A 25 -7.89 46.22 2.19
N ASP A 26 -7.38 47.45 2.21
CA ASP A 26 -8.05 48.73 1.99
C ASP A 26 -9.04 49.26 3.05
N ASN A 27 -8.47 49.97 4.02
CA ASN A 27 -9.10 51.15 4.61
C ASN A 27 -9.02 52.32 3.60
N GLY A 28 -9.63 52.13 2.43
CA GLY A 28 -9.82 53.14 1.39
C GLY A 28 -11.26 53.62 1.45
N THR A 29 -11.43 54.87 1.82
CA THR A 29 -12.69 55.61 1.74
C THR A 29 -13.28 55.38 0.35
N VAL A 30 -14.40 54.66 0.26
CA VAL A 30 -15.12 54.50 -1.01
C VAL A 30 -15.81 55.83 -1.31
N GLU A 31 -15.05 56.78 -1.85
CA GLU A 31 -15.68 57.78 -2.71
C GLU A 31 -16.33 57.03 -3.86
N GLN A 32 -17.64 57.18 -3.98
CA GLN A 32 -18.38 56.76 -5.16
C GLN A 32 -17.91 57.62 -6.33
N VAL A 33 -16.78 57.25 -6.93
CA VAL A 33 -16.42 57.74 -8.25
C VAL A 33 -17.45 57.11 -9.19
N ASN A 34 -18.42 57.92 -9.61
CA ASN A 34 -19.31 57.61 -10.73
C ASN A 34 -18.44 57.53 -12.00
N LEU A 35 -17.77 56.40 -12.20
CA LEU A 35 -17.21 56.07 -13.50
C LEU A 35 -18.37 55.76 -14.46
N PRO A 36 -18.33 56.26 -15.71
CA PRO A 36 -19.31 55.88 -16.71
C PRO A 36 -19.31 54.37 -16.92
N GLU A 37 -20.49 53.77 -17.07
CA GLU A 37 -20.62 52.33 -17.33
C GLU A 37 -19.83 51.96 -18.59
N ASP A 38 -18.75 51.20 -18.42
CA ASP A 38 -17.92 50.74 -19.52
C ASP A 38 -18.78 49.86 -20.44
N PRO A 39 -18.99 50.22 -21.73
CA PRO A 39 -19.86 49.47 -22.63
C PRO A 39 -19.39 48.02 -22.87
N LYS A 40 -18.19 47.66 -22.43
CA LYS A 40 -17.68 46.27 -22.45
C LYS A 40 -17.95 45.46 -21.18
N ALA A 41 -18.49 46.06 -20.12
CA ALA A 41 -18.76 45.37 -18.86
C ALA A 41 -19.75 44.20 -19.01
N PHE A 42 -20.66 44.27 -19.99
CA PHE A 42 -21.67 43.23 -20.26
C PHE A 42 -21.19 42.16 -21.25
N LEU A 43 -20.03 42.34 -21.88
CA LEU A 43 -19.47 41.34 -22.78
C LEU A 43 -18.45 40.51 -22.00
N HIS A 44 -18.86 39.31 -21.57
CA HIS A 44 -17.95 38.31 -21.00
C HIS A 44 -16.95 37.83 -22.04
N GLN A 45 -15.95 38.66 -22.35
CA GLN A 45 -14.82 38.28 -23.16
C GLN A 45 -14.03 37.23 -22.39
N ALA A 46 -13.89 36.05 -22.99
CA ALA A 46 -13.04 35.02 -22.42
C ALA A 46 -11.61 35.57 -22.32
N ARG A 47 -11.11 35.69 -21.08
CA ARG A 47 -9.76 36.23 -20.79
C ARG A 47 -8.62 35.47 -21.47
N GLU A 48 -8.86 34.22 -21.86
CA GLU A 48 -7.89 33.35 -22.52
C GLU A 48 -8.60 32.45 -23.53
N SER A 49 -7.95 32.19 -24.67
CA SER A 49 -8.50 31.31 -25.69
C SER A 49 -8.48 29.85 -25.21
N LYS A 50 -9.27 28.99 -25.85
CA LYS A 50 -9.24 27.54 -25.55
C LYS A 50 -7.85 26.94 -25.78
N LYS A 51 -7.10 27.46 -26.77
CA LYS A 51 -5.74 27.04 -27.07
C LYS A 51 -4.80 27.41 -25.91
N ASP A 52 -4.91 28.63 -25.40
CA ASP A 52 -4.09 29.11 -24.28
C ASP A 52 -4.43 28.35 -22.99
N LYS A 53 -5.71 28.07 -22.72
CA LYS A 53 -6.14 27.21 -21.60
C LYS A 53 -5.48 25.84 -21.63
N ILE A 54 -5.44 25.21 -22.81
CA ILE A 54 -4.85 23.87 -22.98
C ILE A 54 -3.34 23.94 -22.76
N LEU A 55 -2.68 24.97 -23.29
CA LEU A 55 -1.25 25.18 -23.16
C LEU A 55 -0.86 25.49 -21.71
N ASN A 56 -1.60 26.37 -21.02
CA ASN A 56 -1.41 26.67 -19.61
C ASN A 56 -1.61 25.42 -18.74
N LYS A 57 -2.59 24.57 -19.09
CA LYS A 57 -2.84 23.31 -18.39
C LYS A 57 -1.73 22.28 -18.60
N SER A 58 -1.19 22.16 -19.82
CA SER A 58 -0.08 21.25 -20.10
C SER A 58 1.22 21.73 -19.44
N GLN A 59 1.52 23.03 -19.51
CA GLN A 59 2.67 23.63 -18.84
C GLN A 59 2.59 23.50 -17.32
N SER A 60 1.42 23.78 -16.73
CA SER A 60 1.17 23.58 -15.29
C SER A 60 1.28 22.11 -14.85
N PHE A 61 1.03 21.17 -15.77
CA PHE A 61 1.21 19.74 -15.49
C PHE A 61 2.68 19.35 -15.55
N LEU A 62 3.43 19.84 -16.55
CA LEU A 62 4.86 19.61 -16.68
C LEU A 62 5.65 20.21 -15.52
N SER A 63 5.34 21.45 -15.11
CA SER A 63 5.98 22.07 -13.95
C SER A 63 5.77 21.24 -12.67
N LYS A 64 4.52 20.82 -12.41
CA LYS A 64 4.22 19.89 -11.31
C LYS A 64 4.96 18.57 -11.42
N LEU A 65 5.22 18.06 -12.62
CA LEU A 65 5.96 16.81 -12.81
C LEU A 65 7.44 17.01 -12.48
N HIS A 66 8.05 18.08 -12.95
CA HIS A 66 9.44 18.45 -12.65
C HIS A 66 9.65 18.71 -11.15
N ASP A 67 8.76 19.48 -10.50
CA ASP A 67 8.83 19.77 -9.07
C ASP A 67 8.69 18.51 -8.21
N ASN A 68 7.85 17.56 -8.65
CA ASN A 68 7.65 16.30 -7.95
C ASN A 68 8.73 15.25 -8.26
N SER A 69 9.48 15.38 -9.37
CA SER A 69 10.51 14.40 -9.74
C SER A 69 11.76 14.48 -8.87
N ALA A 70 12.08 15.66 -8.30
CA ALA A 70 13.27 15.86 -7.48
C ALA A 70 13.18 15.23 -6.08
N LEU A 71 11.97 15.06 -5.52
CA LEU A 71 11.76 14.34 -4.26
C LEU A 71 11.20 12.95 -4.56
N SER A 72 12.05 11.93 -4.40
CA SER A 72 11.81 10.47 -4.46
C SER A 72 10.54 9.97 -3.71
N GLY A 73 9.35 10.37 -4.18
CA GLY A 73 8.08 10.22 -3.47
C GLY A 73 6.83 10.63 -4.27
N SER A 74 6.96 11.02 -5.55
CA SER A 74 5.89 11.59 -6.39
C SER A 74 4.71 10.68 -6.71
N ILE A 75 4.87 9.36 -6.54
CA ILE A 75 3.79 8.42 -6.82
C ILE A 75 2.97 8.20 -5.56
N SER A 76 1.72 8.66 -5.58
CA SER A 76 0.78 8.38 -4.49
C SER A 76 0.69 6.88 -4.20
N LYS A 77 0.47 6.51 -2.93
CA LYS A 77 0.32 5.10 -2.53
C LYS A 77 -0.72 4.35 -3.37
N SER A 78 -1.80 5.02 -3.78
CA SER A 78 -2.83 4.46 -4.66
C SER A 78 -2.30 4.16 -6.06
N ALA A 79 -1.56 5.10 -6.66
CA ALA A 79 -0.93 4.92 -7.97
C ALA A 79 0.09 3.77 -7.95
N LEU A 80 0.92 3.67 -6.89
CA LEU A 80 1.86 2.56 -6.73
C LEU A 80 1.14 1.21 -6.60
N ARG A 81 0.03 1.16 -5.84
CA ARG A 81 -0.80 -0.05 -5.72
C ARG A 81 -1.41 -0.46 -7.05
N ARG A 82 -1.92 0.51 -7.82
CA ARG A 82 -2.49 0.26 -9.16
C ARG A 82 -1.42 -0.27 -10.11
N ARG A 83 -0.23 0.32 -10.16
CA ARG A 83 0.92 -0.17 -10.94
C ARG A 83 1.26 -1.61 -10.56
N LYS A 84 1.42 -1.89 -9.27
CA LYS A 84 1.71 -3.26 -8.77
C LYS A 84 0.60 -4.28 -9.05
N ARG A 85 -0.67 -3.86 -9.12
CA ARG A 85 -1.77 -4.73 -9.53
C ARG A 85 -1.67 -5.06 -11.01
N LYS A 86 -1.55 -4.03 -11.87
CA LYS A 86 -1.37 -4.21 -13.31
C LYS A 86 -0.18 -5.11 -13.66
N THR A 87 0.99 -4.88 -13.05
CA THR A 87 2.17 -5.72 -13.29
C THR A 87 1.93 -7.17 -12.84
N ARG A 88 1.25 -7.37 -11.69
CA ARG A 88 0.89 -8.73 -11.25
C ARG A 88 -0.10 -9.38 -12.21
N ASP A 89 -1.05 -8.63 -12.73
CA ASP A 89 -2.06 -9.13 -13.66
C ASP A 89 -1.47 -9.45 -15.04
N GLN A 90 -0.39 -8.77 -15.43
CA GLN A 90 0.43 -9.07 -16.62
C GLN A 90 1.29 -10.32 -16.43
N LEU A 91 1.84 -10.52 -15.21
CA LEU A 91 2.66 -11.69 -14.87
C LEU A 91 1.84 -12.95 -14.52
N LYS A 92 0.50 -12.85 -14.50
CA LYS A 92 -0.33 -14.05 -14.37
C LYS A 92 -0.20 -14.85 -15.66
N PRO A 93 -0.14 -16.19 -15.60
CA PRO A 93 -0.11 -17.01 -16.80
C PRO A 93 -1.34 -16.68 -17.66
N ARG A 94 -1.07 -16.21 -18.88
CA ARG A 94 -2.08 -15.98 -19.91
C ARG A 94 -1.83 -16.97 -21.02
N MET A 95 -2.90 -17.58 -21.54
CA MET A 95 -2.80 -18.51 -22.66
C MET A 95 -2.17 -17.84 -23.88
N GLU A 96 -2.45 -16.55 -24.11
CA GLU A 96 -1.86 -15.75 -25.18
C GLU A 96 -0.32 -15.74 -25.12
N ASP A 97 0.27 -15.61 -23.93
CA ASP A 97 1.73 -15.59 -23.72
C ASP A 97 2.35 -16.98 -23.91
N LEU A 98 1.61 -18.04 -23.53
CA LEU A 98 2.02 -19.43 -23.77
C LEU A 98 1.98 -19.78 -25.25
N LEU A 99 0.98 -19.33 -25.99
CA LEU A 99 0.88 -19.57 -27.43
C LEU A 99 1.99 -18.83 -28.18
N VAL A 100 2.25 -17.56 -27.85
CA VAL A 100 3.36 -16.78 -28.43
C VAL A 100 4.71 -17.38 -28.07
N SER A 101 4.89 -17.86 -26.83
CA SER A 101 6.13 -18.53 -26.41
C SER A 101 6.32 -19.88 -27.11
N LEU A 102 5.26 -20.65 -27.32
CA LEU A 102 5.30 -21.93 -28.07
C LEU A 102 5.60 -21.73 -29.57
N GLU A 103 5.03 -20.69 -30.18
CA GLU A 103 5.35 -20.25 -31.53
C GLU A 103 6.83 -19.85 -31.63
N GLN A 104 7.33 -19.10 -30.64
CA GLN A 104 8.71 -18.63 -30.58
C GLN A 104 9.73 -19.75 -30.27
N ASP A 105 9.35 -20.75 -29.49
CA ASP A 105 10.14 -21.96 -29.18
C ASP A 105 10.11 -22.98 -30.34
N GLY A 106 9.47 -22.67 -31.47
CA GLY A 106 9.54 -23.45 -32.71
C GLY A 106 8.70 -24.74 -32.69
N VAL A 107 7.71 -24.85 -31.80
CA VAL A 107 6.89 -26.06 -31.61
C VAL A 107 5.83 -26.24 -32.72
N GLU A 108 5.56 -25.21 -33.52
CA GLU A 108 4.59 -25.30 -34.65
C GLU A 108 4.99 -26.36 -35.70
N ASN A 109 6.29 -26.66 -35.84
CA ASN A 109 6.75 -27.67 -36.79
C ASN A 109 6.49 -29.12 -36.32
N ALA A 110 6.17 -29.34 -35.04
CA ALA A 110 5.92 -30.68 -34.51
C ALA A 110 4.45 -31.09 -34.59
N THR A 111 3.51 -30.14 -34.68
CA THR A 111 2.08 -30.43 -34.71
C THR A 111 1.53 -30.60 -36.13
N SER A 112 2.18 -30.04 -37.15
CA SER A 112 1.85 -30.31 -38.56
C SER A 112 2.09 -31.78 -38.95
N ASP A 113 3.05 -32.45 -38.31
CA ASP A 113 3.37 -33.85 -38.57
C ASP A 113 2.43 -34.85 -37.84
N LEU A 114 1.77 -34.43 -36.75
CA LEU A 114 0.83 -35.26 -35.99
C LEU A 114 -0.64 -35.15 -36.45
N ALA A 115 -1.00 -34.13 -37.22
CA ALA A 115 -2.38 -33.97 -37.72
C ALA A 115 -2.81 -35.04 -38.75
N ASN A 116 -1.86 -35.83 -39.29
CA ASN A 116 -2.14 -36.91 -40.24
C ASN A 116 -2.24 -38.32 -39.63
N SER A 117 -2.15 -38.48 -38.30
CA SER A 117 -2.05 -39.81 -37.68
C SER A 117 -2.95 -40.04 -36.45
N ALA A 118 -4.05 -39.31 -36.31
CA ALA A 118 -5.00 -39.51 -35.22
C ALA A 118 -6.45 -39.59 -35.71
N GLN A 119 -6.75 -40.67 -36.45
CA GLN A 119 -8.11 -41.21 -36.52
C GLN A 119 -8.15 -42.48 -35.65
N GLU A 120 -9.16 -42.53 -34.78
CA GLU A 120 -9.57 -43.67 -33.94
C GLU A 120 -8.70 -44.02 -32.73
N GLN A 121 -9.17 -43.65 -31.53
CA GLN A 121 -9.86 -44.62 -30.68
C GLN A 121 -10.50 -43.97 -29.46
N ASP A 122 -11.74 -44.40 -29.25
CA ASP A 122 -12.69 -44.01 -28.25
C ASP A 122 -12.49 -44.87 -26.99
N SER A 123 -12.30 -44.26 -25.81
CA SER A 123 -12.52 -44.97 -24.53
C SER A 123 -12.78 -44.02 -23.36
N MET A 124 -14.05 -44.04 -22.96
CA MET A 124 -14.67 -43.67 -21.68
C MET A 124 -13.78 -43.65 -20.41
N ALA A 125 -13.73 -42.50 -19.73
CA ALA A 125 -13.68 -42.41 -18.26
C ALA A 125 -14.06 -40.99 -17.76
N PRO A 126 -14.88 -40.85 -16.69
CA PRO A 126 -15.27 -39.54 -16.18
C PRO A 126 -14.13 -38.87 -15.39
N PRO A 127 -13.98 -37.53 -15.44
CA PRO A 127 -12.87 -36.85 -14.78
C PRO A 127 -13.08 -36.81 -13.26
N ALA A 128 -12.35 -37.66 -12.53
CA ALA A 128 -12.24 -37.58 -11.08
C ALA A 128 -11.64 -36.22 -10.67
N LYS A 129 -12.38 -35.46 -9.85
CA LYS A 129 -11.94 -34.18 -9.29
C LYS A 129 -10.72 -34.40 -8.39
N LYS A 130 -9.52 -34.13 -8.90
CA LYS A 130 -8.28 -34.10 -8.12
C LYS A 130 -8.30 -32.88 -7.19
N VAL A 131 -8.81 -33.07 -5.98
CA VAL A 131 -8.64 -32.11 -4.88
C VAL A 131 -7.17 -32.16 -4.45
N THR A 132 -6.41 -31.12 -4.77
CA THR A 132 -5.05 -30.93 -4.26
C THR A 132 -5.10 -30.65 -2.77
N ARG A 133 -5.01 -31.70 -1.96
CA ARG A 133 -4.81 -31.58 -0.51
C ARG A 133 -3.38 -31.08 -0.29
N ILE A 134 -3.24 -29.78 0.00
CA ILE A 134 -1.96 -29.17 0.33
C ILE A 134 -1.51 -29.74 1.68
N SER A 135 -0.67 -30.79 1.67
CA SER A 135 0.02 -31.27 2.86
C SER A 135 1.10 -30.26 3.20
N ARG A 136 0.88 -29.46 4.24
CA ARG A 136 1.88 -28.53 4.75
C ARG A 136 2.99 -29.36 5.42
N ALA A 137 4.20 -29.28 4.91
CA ALA A 137 5.36 -29.90 5.54
C ALA A 137 5.49 -29.41 7.00
N PRO A 138 5.86 -30.28 7.96
CA PRO A 138 6.11 -29.87 9.34
C PRO A 138 7.24 -28.83 9.36
N ILE A 139 6.97 -27.71 10.04
CA ILE A 139 7.92 -26.61 10.20
C ILE A 139 9.12 -27.16 10.99
N PRO A 140 10.37 -26.92 10.54
CA PRO A 140 11.56 -27.40 11.24
C PRO A 140 11.57 -26.87 12.68
N GLN A 141 11.87 -27.77 13.62
CA GLN A 141 12.04 -27.42 15.03
C GLN A 141 13.11 -26.34 15.14
N ALA A 142 12.72 -25.18 15.68
CA ALA A 142 13.56 -24.02 15.77
C ALA A 142 14.75 -24.29 16.70
N GLU A 143 15.95 -24.01 16.21
CA GLU A 143 17.16 -24.05 17.02
C GLU A 143 17.05 -23.08 18.20
N ALA A 144 17.57 -23.53 19.35
CA ALA A 144 17.56 -22.81 20.61
C ALA A 144 18.22 -21.43 20.44
N GLY A 145 17.39 -20.38 20.40
CA GLY A 145 17.83 -18.99 20.26
C GLY A 145 17.20 -18.23 19.09
N SER A 146 16.56 -18.91 18.14
CA SER A 146 15.83 -18.23 17.05
C SER A 146 14.39 -17.92 17.48
N VAL A 147 14.05 -16.63 17.55
CA VAL A 147 12.67 -16.19 17.84
C VAL A 147 11.83 -16.42 16.59
N LEU A 148 11.01 -17.48 16.60
CA LEU A 148 10.04 -17.76 15.54
C LEU A 148 9.05 -16.60 15.42
N ILE A 149 9.23 -15.76 14.40
CA ILE A 149 8.30 -14.65 14.12
C ILE A 149 7.01 -15.25 13.55
N ARG A 150 5.99 -15.41 14.40
CA ARG A 150 4.66 -15.83 13.96
C ARG A 150 3.96 -14.69 13.24
N LYS A 151 3.39 -14.98 12.06
CA LYS A 151 2.82 -13.97 11.13
C LYS A 151 1.65 -13.15 11.70
N ASN A 152 1.03 -13.58 12.80
CA ASN A 152 -0.13 -12.94 13.42
C ASN A 152 0.15 -12.38 14.83
N GLU A 153 1.41 -12.33 15.27
CA GLU A 153 1.75 -11.77 16.57
C GLU A 153 2.03 -10.26 16.49
N PRO A 154 1.75 -9.49 17.57
CA PRO A 154 2.05 -8.07 17.61
C PRO A 154 3.57 -7.85 17.43
N SER A 155 3.93 -6.88 16.60
CA SER A 155 5.32 -6.58 16.26
C SER A 155 5.74 -5.19 16.74
N MET A 156 6.98 -5.09 17.25
CA MET A 156 7.62 -3.82 17.63
C MET A 156 7.73 -2.82 16.49
N ARG A 157 7.71 -3.30 15.24
CA ARG A 157 7.74 -2.43 14.04
C ARG A 157 6.47 -1.59 13.86
N ASN A 158 5.33 -2.02 14.41
CA ASN A 158 4.07 -1.30 14.31
C ASN A 158 3.72 -0.66 15.66
N GLN A 159 3.39 0.64 15.69
CA GLN A 159 3.05 1.35 16.93
C GLN A 159 1.95 0.68 17.75
N ARG A 160 0.90 0.15 17.10
CA ARG A 160 -0.18 -0.57 17.81
C ARG A 160 0.32 -1.89 18.39
N GLY A 161 1.18 -2.60 17.65
CA GLY A 161 1.79 -3.85 18.10
C GLY A 161 2.75 -3.60 19.26
N ALA A 162 3.61 -2.59 19.15
CA ALA A 162 4.51 -2.17 20.21
C ALA A 162 3.75 -1.85 21.51
N LYS A 163 2.68 -1.05 21.44
CA LYS A 163 1.85 -0.75 22.62
C LYS A 163 1.27 -2.02 23.27
N GLN A 164 0.84 -2.98 22.46
CA GLN A 164 0.33 -4.26 22.97
C GLN A 164 1.43 -5.13 23.58
N LEU A 165 2.63 -5.15 22.99
CA LEU A 165 3.79 -5.85 23.53
C LEU A 165 4.20 -5.25 24.88
N THR A 166 4.29 -3.92 24.97
CA THR A 166 4.62 -3.24 26.24
C THR A 166 3.62 -3.58 27.33
N GLY A 167 2.31 -3.64 27.04
CA GLY A 167 1.30 -4.07 28.01
C GLY A 167 1.56 -5.50 28.50
N LYS A 168 1.77 -6.44 27.57
CA LYS A 168 2.09 -7.84 27.90
C LYS A 168 3.39 -7.99 28.68
N GLU A 169 4.39 -7.16 28.39
CA GLU A 169 5.68 -7.15 29.09
C GLU A 169 5.51 -6.64 30.53
N ILE A 170 4.71 -5.59 30.74
CA ILE A 170 4.37 -5.10 32.08
C ILE A 170 3.66 -6.20 32.88
N ASP A 171 2.66 -6.87 32.30
CA ASP A 171 1.94 -7.97 32.97
C ASP A 171 2.87 -9.13 33.31
N ARG A 172 3.74 -9.51 32.37
CA ARG A 172 4.75 -10.56 32.58
C ARG A 172 5.73 -10.16 33.69
N PHE A 173 6.20 -8.92 33.70
CA PHE A 173 7.09 -8.42 34.74
C PHE A 173 6.43 -8.46 36.13
N GLN A 174 5.17 -8.01 36.22
CA GLN A 174 4.40 -8.10 37.47
C GLN A 174 4.23 -9.54 37.93
N SER A 175 4.04 -10.49 37.01
CA SER A 175 3.95 -11.92 37.35
C SER A 175 5.26 -12.47 37.94
N VAL A 176 6.40 -12.05 37.38
CA VAL A 176 7.74 -12.45 37.87
C VAL A 176 7.98 -11.87 39.26
N LEU A 177 7.62 -10.61 39.49
CA LEU A 177 7.75 -9.96 40.79
C LEU A 177 6.90 -10.63 41.88
N LYS A 178 5.77 -11.26 41.53
CA LYS A 178 4.93 -12.01 42.46
C LYS A 178 5.49 -13.39 42.81
N ASN A 179 6.46 -13.90 42.06
CA ASN A 179 7.02 -15.24 42.31
C ASN A 179 7.99 -15.21 43.51
N LYS A 180 7.63 -15.93 44.58
CA LYS A 180 8.43 -16.01 45.82
C LYS A 180 9.84 -16.55 45.58
N GLN A 181 10.00 -17.52 44.67
CA GLN A 181 11.31 -18.09 44.34
C GLN A 181 12.23 -17.04 43.70
N PHE A 182 11.66 -16.19 42.83
CA PHE A 182 12.39 -15.10 42.19
C PHE A 182 12.77 -14.00 43.20
N GLN A 183 11.89 -13.70 44.18
CA GLN A 183 12.18 -12.75 45.26
C GLN A 183 13.32 -13.23 46.17
N GLN A 184 13.38 -14.53 46.47
CA GLN A 184 14.42 -15.10 47.33
C GLN A 184 15.78 -15.19 46.64
N SER A 185 15.81 -15.62 45.37
CA SER A 185 17.06 -15.82 44.64
C SER A 185 16.88 -15.61 43.13
N PRO A 186 17.00 -14.36 42.62
CA PRO A 186 16.66 -14.05 41.23
C PRO A 186 17.58 -14.77 40.23
N PHE A 187 18.87 -14.87 40.53
CA PHE A 187 19.84 -15.53 39.65
C PHE A 187 19.72 -17.06 39.64
N ALA A 188 19.29 -17.68 40.75
CA ALA A 188 19.07 -19.13 40.79
C ALA A 188 17.82 -19.50 39.98
N ALA A 189 16.71 -18.79 40.19
CA ALA A 189 15.50 -18.96 39.40
C ALA A 189 15.76 -18.74 37.89
N LEU A 190 16.57 -17.73 37.54
CA LEU A 190 16.94 -17.50 36.14
C LEU A 190 17.77 -18.65 35.53
N LYS A 191 18.72 -19.21 36.29
CA LYS A 191 19.51 -20.38 35.86
C LYS A 191 18.62 -21.59 35.59
N GLU A 192 17.62 -21.83 36.45
CA GLU A 192 16.66 -22.93 36.28
C GLU A 192 15.81 -22.74 35.01
N VAL A 193 15.30 -21.53 34.76
CA VAL A 193 14.53 -21.23 33.54
C VAL A 193 15.37 -21.41 32.28
N ILE A 194 16.62 -20.93 32.27
CA ILE A 194 17.53 -21.11 31.12
C ILE A 194 17.83 -22.60 30.90
N LYS A 195 18.00 -23.38 31.98
CA LYS A 195 18.19 -24.84 31.89
C LYS A 195 16.95 -25.53 31.33
N ALA A 196 15.75 -25.13 31.77
CA ALA A 196 14.49 -25.66 31.28
C ALA A 196 14.21 -25.31 29.80
N GLN A 197 14.72 -24.18 29.30
CA GLN A 197 14.57 -23.77 27.90
C GLN A 197 15.52 -24.50 26.93
N LYS A 198 16.61 -25.08 27.45
CA LYS A 198 17.59 -25.85 26.65
C LYS A 198 17.18 -27.31 26.42
N ASN A 199 16.24 -27.82 27.21
CA ASN A 199 15.64 -29.15 27.05
C ASN A 199 14.38 -29.09 26.20
#